data_AF-A0A4P9WUW4-F1
#
_entry.id   AF-A0A4P9WUW4-F1
#
_cell.length_a   1.000
_cell.length_b   1.000
_cell.length_c   1.000
_cell.angle_alpha   90.00
_cell.angle_beta   90.00
_cell.angle_gamma   90.00
#
_symmetry.space_group_name_H-M   'P 1'
#
loop_
_entity.id
_entity.type
_entity.pdbx_description
1 polymer ?
#
loop_
_entity_poly.entity_id
_entity_poly.type
_entity_poly.pdbx_seq_one_letter_code
_entity_poly.pdbx_strand_id
1 'polypeptide(L)'
;GECSMHRDVCAYHIGIFLWISKGVLLILFGTRGHFLQAPYLNSHGEPDLGLRRGALLYLNHKRYEQIRTMWLQQQIPSFVARKLEGTFDAGGWMTL
;
A
#
# COMPACT_ATOMS: atom_id res chain seq x y z
N GLY A 1 -12.78 6.84 4.96
CA GLY A 1 -11.83 7.45 5.91
C GLY A 1 -11.17 8.67 5.29
N GLU A 2 -10.27 9.34 5.99
CA GLU A 2 -9.60 10.58 5.53
C GLU A 2 -8.86 10.41 4.20
N CYS A 3 -8.12 9.31 4.02
CA CYS A 3 -7.44 9.00 2.76
C CYS A 3 -8.43 8.81 1.59
N SER A 4 -9.62 8.25 1.84
CA SER A 4 -10.67 8.11 0.83
C SER A 4 -11.21 9.48 0.41
N MET A 5 -11.44 10.38 1.36
CA MET A 5 -11.91 11.75 1.08
C MET A 5 -10.87 12.55 0.29
N HIS A 6 -9.59 12.47 0.68
CA HIS A 6 -8.51 13.13 -0.06
C HIS A 6 -8.37 12.57 -1.48
N ARG A 7 -8.49 11.24 -1.65
CA ARG A 7 -8.53 10.59 -2.96
C ARG A 7 -9.63 11.16 -3.84
N ASP A 8 -10.86 11.30 -3.33
CA ASP A 8 -12.01 11.79 -4.10
C ASP A 8 -11.78 13.21 -4.63
N VAL A 9 -11.08 14.06 -3.87
CA VAL A 9 -10.75 15.44 -4.26
C VAL A 9 -9.55 15.52 -5.22
N CYS A 10 -8.47 14.78 -4.95
CA CYS A 10 -7.19 14.99 -5.62
C CYS A 10 -6.92 14.02 -6.78
N ALA A 11 -7.46 12.80 -6.71
CA ALA A 11 -7.11 11.71 -7.62
C ALA A 11 -8.33 10.91 -8.11
N TYR A 12 -9.52 11.49 -7.94
CA TYR A 12 -10.83 10.94 -8.31
C TYR A 12 -11.08 9.55 -7.73
N HIS A 13 -10.65 8.46 -8.38
CA HIS A 13 -10.92 7.08 -7.96
C HIS A 13 -9.72 6.28 -7.47
N ILE A 14 -8.49 6.77 -7.59
CA ILE A 14 -7.28 5.99 -7.27
C ILE A 14 -6.37 6.69 -6.27
N GLY A 15 -5.71 5.96 -5.38
CA GLY A 15 -4.76 6.56 -4.45
C GLY A 15 -3.79 5.58 -3.83
N ILE A 16 -2.57 6.05 -3.56
CA ILE A 16 -1.53 5.32 -2.81
C ILE A 16 -1.10 6.20 -1.65
N PHE A 17 -1.21 5.69 -0.42
CA PHE A 17 -0.88 6.41 0.80
C PHE A 17 0.12 5.61 1.64
N LEU A 18 1.13 6.26 2.21
CA LEU A 18 2.07 5.62 3.14
C LEU A 18 1.57 5.73 4.57
N TRP A 19 1.34 4.59 5.22
CA TRP A 19 1.07 4.52 6.64
C TRP A 19 2.36 4.16 7.39
N ILE A 20 3.06 5.21 7.82
CA ILE A 20 4.40 5.12 8.43
C ILE A 20 4.37 4.23 9.68
N SER A 21 3.45 4.46 10.62
CA SER A 21 3.42 3.71 11.88
C SER A 21 3.10 2.22 11.75
N LYS A 22 2.62 1.78 10.58
CA LYS A 22 2.37 0.36 10.28
C LYS A 22 3.39 -0.21 9.28
N GLY A 23 4.18 0.62 8.61
CA GLY A 23 5.14 0.17 7.59
C GLY A 23 4.47 -0.37 6.33
N VAL A 24 3.26 0.13 6.00
CA VAL A 24 2.46 -0.33 4.87
C VAL A 24 2.02 0.82 3.98
N LEU A 25 1.69 0.49 2.73
CA LEU A 25 0.97 1.35 1.79
C LEU A 25 -0.50 0.97 1.79
N LEU A 26 -1.37 1.96 1.80
CA LEU A 26 -2.79 1.82 1.52
C LEU A 26 -3.04 2.13 0.05
N ILE A 27 -3.51 1.14 -0.71
CA ILE A 27 -3.87 1.26 -2.12
C ILE A 27 -5.39 1.32 -2.22
N LEU A 28 -5.92 2.37 -2.84
CA LEU A 28 -7.36 2.62 -2.94
C LEU A 28 -7.83 2.64 -4.39
N PHE A 29 -8.99 2.03 -4.63
CA PHE A 29 -9.77 2.15 -5.85
C PHE A 29 -11.28 2.26 -5.54
N GLY A 30 -11.85 3.45 -5.70
CA GLY A 30 -13.23 3.75 -5.31
C GLY A 30 -13.47 3.49 -3.81
N THR A 31 -14.47 2.67 -3.48
CA THR A 31 -14.78 2.25 -2.11
C THR A 31 -13.96 1.06 -1.62
N ARG A 32 -13.07 0.53 -2.47
CA ARG A 32 -12.27 -0.66 -2.21
C ARG A 32 -10.81 -0.29 -1.99
N GLY A 33 -10.08 -1.17 -1.32
CA GLY A 33 -8.65 -0.98 -1.15
C GLY A 33 -7.95 -2.24 -0.69
N HIS A 34 -6.64 -2.16 -0.59
CA HIS A 34 -5.80 -3.21 -0.03
C HIS A 34 -4.52 -2.62 0.53
N PHE A 35 -3.89 -3.35 1.45
CA PHE A 35 -2.59 -2.98 2.00
C PHE A 35 -1.44 -3.68 1.28
N LEU A 36 -0.36 -2.93 1.07
CA LEU A 36 0.90 -3.46 0.58
C LEU A 36 1.99 -3.18 1.60
N GLN A 37 3.01 -4.02 1.66
CA GLN A 37 4.20 -3.68 2.43
C GLN A 37 4.89 -2.46 1.82
N ALA A 38 5.34 -1.52 2.66
CA ALA A 38 6.08 -0.36 2.19
C ALA A 38 7.42 -0.77 1.54
N PRO A 39 7.98 0.05 0.64
CA PRO A 39 9.23 -0.27 -0.06
C PRO A 39 10.47 -0.10 0.82
N TYR A 40 10.32 0.09 2.13
CA TYR A 40 11.44 0.32 3.05
C TYR A 40 11.86 -0.99 3.74
N LEU A 41 13.17 -1.26 3.72
CA LEU A 41 13.77 -2.47 4.29
C LEU A 41 14.98 -2.09 5.14
N ASN A 42 15.29 -2.92 6.14
CA ASN A 42 16.53 -2.78 6.89
C ASN A 42 17.75 -3.22 6.05
N SER A 43 18.95 -3.12 6.63
CA SER A 43 20.23 -3.52 6.02
C SER A 43 20.28 -4.99 5.57
N HIS A 44 19.42 -5.86 6.12
CA HIS A 44 19.34 -7.28 5.81
C HIS A 44 18.26 -7.60 4.75
N GLY A 45 17.55 -6.59 4.23
CA GLY A 45 16.47 -6.78 3.28
C GLY A 45 15.15 -7.24 3.92
N GLU A 46 15.02 -7.09 5.23
CA GLU A 46 13.80 -7.45 5.96
C GLU A 46 12.91 -6.22 6.20
N PRO A 47 11.59 -6.39 6.18
CA PRO A 47 10.66 -5.34 6.59
C PRO A 47 10.59 -5.19 8.11
N ASP A 48 10.30 -3.99 8.58
CA ASP A 48 9.96 -3.72 9.99
C ASP A 48 8.49 -3.27 10.10
N LEU A 49 7.59 -4.25 10.08
CA LEU A 49 6.15 -4.01 10.20
C LEU A 49 5.84 -3.40 11.57
N GLY A 50 5.16 -2.25 11.55
CA GLY A 50 4.85 -1.51 12.76
C GLY A 50 6.05 -0.79 13.41
N LEU A 51 7.19 -0.69 12.71
CA LEU A 51 8.43 -0.04 13.21
C LEU A 51 8.86 -0.53 14.60
N ARG A 52 8.62 -1.82 14.90
CA ARG A 52 8.79 -2.39 16.24
C ARG A 52 10.23 -2.74 16.56
N ARG A 53 11.05 -3.02 15.54
CA ARG A 53 12.44 -3.45 15.72
C ARG A 53 13.39 -2.25 15.88
N GLY A 54 12.94 -1.03 15.55
CA GLY A 54 13.74 0.19 15.67
C GLY A 54 14.94 0.23 14.71
N ALA A 55 14.95 -0.64 13.70
CA ALA A 55 16.01 -0.67 12.71
C ALA A 55 15.87 0.51 11.74
N LEU A 56 16.99 1.09 11.32
CA LEU A 56 16.99 2.05 10.22
C LEU A 56 16.53 1.36 8.94
N LEU A 57 15.55 1.98 8.28
CA LEU A 57 15.00 1.49 7.03
C LEU A 57 15.45 2.35 5.86
N TYR A 58 15.75 1.69 4.75
CA TYR A 58 16.22 2.28 3.51
C TYR A 58 15.24 1.97 2.39
N LEU A 59 15.12 2.89 1.44
CA LEU A 59 14.29 2.67 0.26
C LEU A 59 14.87 1.51 -0.58
N ASN A 60 14.12 0.44 -0.73
CA ASN A 60 14.42 -0.61 -1.68
C ASN A 60 13.92 -0.21 -3.07
N HIS A 61 14.86 0.16 -3.95
CA HIS A 61 14.54 0.62 -5.32
C HIS A 61 13.73 -0.39 -6.13
N LYS A 62 14.01 -1.69 -5.99
CA LYS A 62 13.27 -2.73 -6.73
C LYS A 62 11.78 -2.74 -6.34
N ARG A 63 11.47 -2.69 -5.05
CA ARG A 63 10.07 -2.61 -4.56
C ARG A 63 9.41 -1.30 -4.95
N TYR A 64 10.14 -0.20 -4.84
CA TYR A 64 9.64 1.11 -5.27
C TYR A 64 9.26 1.11 -6.75
N GLU A 65 10.11 0.58 -7.63
CA GLU A 65 9.80 0.51 -9.07
C GLU A 65 8.59 -0.35 -9.37
N GLN A 66 8.30 -1.40 -8.59
CA GLN A 66 7.06 -2.17 -8.74
C GLN A 66 5.83 -1.32 -8.43
N ILE A 67 5.86 -0.55 -7.34
CA ILE A 67 4.77 0.36 -6.95
C ILE A 67 4.60 1.48 -7.99
N ARG A 68 5.73 2.05 -8.45
CA ARG A 68 5.76 3.10 -9.47
C ARG A 68 5.23 2.60 -10.81
N THR A 69 5.60 1.40 -11.22
CA THR A 69 5.09 0.75 -12.44
C THR A 69 3.58 0.54 -12.34
N MET A 70 3.09 0.03 -11.20
CA MET A 70 1.66 -0.15 -10.96
C MET A 70 0.88 1.17 -11.10
N TRP A 71 1.44 2.28 -10.63
CA TRP A 71 0.88 3.61 -10.79
C TRP A 71 0.88 4.07 -12.26
N LEU A 72 2.06 4.07 -12.89
CA LEU A 72 2.25 4.61 -14.25
C LEU A 72 1.50 3.80 -15.31
N GLN A 73 1.35 2.50 -15.12
CA GLN A 73 0.64 1.60 -16.03
C GLN A 73 -0.85 1.45 -15.71
N GLN A 74 -1.41 2.28 -14.82
CA GLN A 74 -2.84 2.26 -14.45
C GLN A 74 -3.33 0.89 -13.95
N GLN A 75 -2.46 0.14 -13.25
CA GLN A 75 -2.76 -1.24 -12.81
C GLN A 75 -3.52 -1.30 -11.48
N ILE A 76 -3.73 -0.16 -10.80
CA ILE A 76 -4.38 -0.11 -9.48
C ILE A 76 -5.78 -0.77 -9.48
N PRO A 77 -6.70 -0.47 -10.42
CA PRO A 77 -8.03 -1.09 -10.41
C PRO A 77 -7.97 -2.62 -10.48
N SER A 78 -7.17 -3.15 -11.41
CA SER A 78 -6.98 -4.59 -11.59
C SER A 78 -6.28 -5.23 -10.40
N PHE A 79 -5.28 -4.55 -9.83
CA PHE A 79 -4.58 -5.01 -8.63
C PHE A 79 -5.53 -5.14 -7.43
N VAL A 80 -6.32 -4.09 -7.14
CA VAL A 80 -7.28 -4.09 -6.03
C VAL A 80 -8.35 -5.16 -6.24
N ALA A 81 -8.90 -5.28 -7.46
CA ALA A 81 -9.88 -6.32 -7.77
C ALA A 81 -9.34 -7.73 -7.49
N ARG A 82 -8.14 -8.06 -8.01
CA ARG A 82 -7.51 -9.38 -7.81
C ARG A 82 -7.18 -9.67 -6.34
N LYS A 83 -6.82 -8.65 -5.56
CA LYS A 83 -6.51 -8.83 -4.14
C LYS A 83 -7.74 -9.08 -3.28
N LEU A 84 -8.90 -8.64 -3.74
CA LEU A 84 -10.18 -8.85 -3.07
C LEU A 84 -10.86 -10.16 -3.49
N GLU A 85 -10.44 -10.75 -4.61
CA GLU A 85 -10.86 -12.10 -5.01
C GLU A 85 -10.35 -13.11 -3.97
N GLY A 86 -11.26 -13.63 -3.14
CA GLY A 86 -10.96 -14.66 -2.13
C GLY A 86 -10.73 -14.14 -0.70
N THR A 87 -10.79 -12.82 -0.46
CA THR A 87 -10.81 -12.26 0.90
C THR A 87 -12.23 -11.91 1.32
N PHE A 88 -12.65 -12.39 2.49
CA PHE A 88 -13.97 -12.07 3.06
C PHE A 88 -14.05 -10.63 3.61
N ASP A 89 -12.91 -9.96 3.81
CA ASP A 89 -12.85 -8.57 4.21
C ASP A 89 -12.52 -7.64 3.04
N ALA A 90 -12.96 -6.38 3.15
CA ALA A 90 -12.83 -5.39 2.09
C ALA A 90 -11.40 -4.83 1.93
N GLY A 91 -10.35 -5.66 2.09
CA GLY A 91 -8.97 -5.22 1.85
C GLY A 91 -7.91 -5.67 2.85
N GLY A 92 -8.13 -6.73 3.63
CA GLY A 92 -7.17 -7.17 4.65
C GLY A 92 -7.13 -6.28 5.89
N TRP A 93 -8.22 -5.56 6.19
CA TRP A 93 -8.34 -4.67 7.36
C TRP A 93 -8.28 -5.44 8.68
N MET A 94 -8.70 -6.70 8.70
CA MET A 94 -8.60 -7.54 9.90
C MET A 94 -7.19 -8.15 10.08
N THR A 95 -6.36 -8.09 9.04
CA THR A 95 -5.03 -8.74 9.02
C THR A 95 -3.85 -7.79 9.33
N LEU A 96 -4.11 -6.60 9.91
CA LEU A 96 -3.13 -5.51 10.11
C LEU A 96 -3.07 -4.94 11.54
#